data_AF-A0A1H4EX03-F1
#
_entry.id   AF-A0A1H4EX03-F1
#
_cell.length_a   1.000
_cell.length_b   1.000
_cell.length_c   1.000
_cell.angle_alpha   90.00
_cell.angle_beta   90.00
_cell.angle_gamma   90.00
#
_symmetry.space_group_name_H-M   'P 1'
#
loop_
_entity.id
_entity.type
_entity.pdbx_description
1 polymer ?
#
loop_
_entity_poly.entity_id
_entity_poly.type
_entity_poly.pdbx_seq_one_letter_code
_entity_poly.pdbx_strand_id
1 'polypeptide(L)'
;MKRFAIKLALLTLMLPVSTYAQESGYYRLKNRDTERYLSIVDYHVDKSNIDRTTELYIYALRTIKGFDKIANDPGSVLYIEKTSNGYILKGQGFDTYSGTGIYLNLTEKNGGYTIWGTATKSGVTATKYLRDADDEWYAGVGYITTDSNKSTHWVWDLIPVSDAEGAYLGLKGDVNANGKYYTTFYASFPIRVGSGMKAYKITETNEGAAKLVNIGSEVPAQTGVVIECAGADASANKVTPITSTSADASGNQLAGLYFCNITLDENDKENPSDLNWNATSFNKENMRLLGANSDGKLVFTSQTDTRYLPANKAYLPVSSSTAANLLVLGESDYTGIRNVNANKKADDTIYTLTGSRANSKTLRPGIYIQNGQKVVIK
;
A
#
# COMPACT_ATOMS: atom_id res chain seq x y z
N MET A 1 33.77 -49.45 58.62
CA MET A 1 32.59 -49.69 57.77
C MET A 1 32.24 -48.39 57.06
N LYS A 2 32.48 -48.31 55.75
CA LYS A 2 32.29 -47.08 54.95
C LYS A 2 30.82 -46.94 54.54
N ARG A 3 30.33 -45.71 54.66
CA ARG A 3 28.96 -45.24 54.41
C ARG A 3 28.61 -45.28 52.92
N PHE A 4 27.37 -45.63 52.59
CA PHE A 4 26.76 -45.28 51.30
C PHE A 4 25.45 -44.54 51.55
N ALA A 5 25.48 -43.22 51.35
CA ALA A 5 24.29 -42.39 51.22
C ALA A 5 23.98 -42.30 49.72
N ILE A 6 22.84 -42.85 49.30
CA ILE A 6 22.34 -42.74 47.93
C ILE A 6 21.75 -41.33 47.79
N LYS A 7 22.46 -40.44 47.07
CA LYS A 7 21.93 -39.16 46.63
C LYS A 7 21.00 -39.40 45.45
N LEU A 8 19.70 -39.19 45.65
CA LEU A 8 18.71 -39.14 44.60
C LEU A 8 18.93 -37.85 43.79
N ALA A 9 19.52 -37.96 42.60
CA ALA A 9 19.68 -36.84 41.68
C ALA A 9 18.33 -36.56 41.01
N LEU A 10 17.67 -35.48 41.42
CA LEU A 10 16.48 -34.95 40.75
C LEU A 10 16.93 -34.31 39.42
N LEU A 11 16.88 -35.08 38.34
CA LEU A 11 17.13 -34.58 36.99
C LEU A 11 15.93 -33.72 36.56
N THR A 12 16.00 -32.42 36.81
CA THR A 12 15.08 -31.45 36.24
C THR A 12 15.34 -31.42 34.74
N LEU A 13 14.43 -32.00 33.94
CA LEU A 13 14.39 -31.71 32.50
C LEU A 13 14.11 -30.21 32.36
N MET A 14 15.15 -29.42 32.16
CA MET A 14 15.01 -28.10 31.57
C MET A 14 14.52 -28.34 30.13
N LEU A 15 13.23 -28.11 29.90
CA LEU A 15 12.72 -27.91 28.55
C LEU A 15 13.57 -26.80 27.91
N PRO A 16 14.00 -26.93 26.63
CA PRO A 16 14.70 -25.84 25.98
C PRO A 16 13.81 -24.61 26.02
N VAL A 17 14.26 -23.58 26.74
CA VAL A 17 13.71 -22.23 26.61
C VAL A 17 13.93 -21.88 25.15
N SER A 18 12.84 -21.82 24.37
CA SER A 18 12.88 -21.44 22.98
C SER A 18 13.43 -20.02 22.90
N THR A 19 14.72 -19.88 22.64
CA THR A 19 15.33 -18.62 22.28
C THR A 19 14.75 -18.22 20.93
N TYR A 20 13.80 -17.29 20.96
CA TYR A 20 13.22 -16.65 19.77
C TYR A 20 14.35 -16.20 18.84
N ALA A 21 14.50 -16.89 17.70
CA ALA A 21 15.68 -16.82 16.84
C ALA A 21 15.79 -15.53 16.01
N GLN A 22 14.68 -14.81 15.82
CA GLN A 22 14.61 -13.57 15.05
C GLN A 22 14.10 -12.40 15.89
N GLU A 23 14.72 -11.23 15.73
CA GLU A 23 14.22 -9.97 16.29
C GLU A 23 13.13 -9.34 15.42
N SER A 24 12.34 -8.47 16.01
CA SER A 24 11.30 -7.76 15.28
C SER A 24 11.84 -6.88 14.14
N GLY A 25 11.13 -6.89 13.01
CA GLY A 25 11.56 -6.11 11.84
C GLY A 25 10.79 -6.46 10.58
N TYR A 26 11.15 -5.80 9.48
CA TYR A 26 10.58 -6.03 8.16
C TYR A 26 11.41 -7.04 7.37
N TYR A 27 10.74 -8.11 6.90
CA TYR A 27 11.36 -9.19 6.16
C TYR A 27 10.50 -9.57 4.95
N ARG A 28 11.15 -10.18 3.97
CA ARG A 28 10.52 -11.03 2.97
C ARG A 28 10.71 -12.48 3.37
N LEU A 29 9.69 -13.30 3.19
CA LEU A 29 9.77 -14.74 3.41
C LEU A 29 9.86 -15.42 2.06
N LYS A 30 11.03 -15.98 1.72
CA LYS A 30 11.24 -16.75 0.49
C LYS A 30 11.25 -18.23 0.81
N ASN A 31 10.41 -19.02 0.16
CA ASN A 31 10.49 -20.47 0.29
C ASN A 31 11.75 -21.00 -0.40
N ARG A 32 12.49 -21.86 0.29
CA ARG A 32 13.83 -22.27 -0.16
C ARG A 32 13.79 -23.27 -1.33
N ASP A 33 12.72 -24.07 -1.43
CA ASP A 33 12.58 -25.08 -2.48
C ASP A 33 11.97 -24.49 -3.75
N THR A 34 10.90 -23.69 -3.60
CA THR A 34 10.11 -23.20 -4.73
C THR A 34 10.59 -21.85 -5.25
N GLU A 35 11.37 -21.15 -4.43
CA GLU A 35 11.84 -19.77 -4.60
C GLU A 35 10.74 -18.71 -4.65
N ARG A 36 9.52 -19.06 -4.22
CA ARG A 36 8.41 -18.13 -4.14
C ARG A 36 8.47 -17.29 -2.86
N TYR A 37 8.08 -16.03 -2.98
CA TYR A 37 7.98 -15.08 -1.87
C TYR A 37 6.56 -15.03 -1.33
N LEU A 38 6.40 -15.10 -0.01
CA LEU A 38 5.12 -14.92 0.65
C LEU A 38 4.63 -13.48 0.45
N SER A 39 3.35 -13.34 0.07
CA SER A 39 2.64 -12.06 -0.03
C SER A 39 1.26 -12.16 0.62
N ILE A 40 0.87 -11.10 1.31
CA ILE A 40 -0.49 -10.90 1.81
C ILE A 40 -1.32 -10.27 0.70
N VAL A 41 -2.33 -11.00 0.24
CA VAL A 41 -3.19 -10.61 -0.88
C VAL A 41 -4.66 -10.45 -0.46
N ASP A 42 -5.02 -10.89 0.74
CA ASP A 42 -6.38 -10.76 1.30
C ASP A 42 -6.30 -10.69 2.83
N TYR A 43 -7.46 -10.66 3.49
CA TYR A 43 -7.62 -10.85 4.94
C TYR A 43 -8.39 -12.14 5.29
N HIS A 44 -8.85 -12.91 4.31
CA HIS A 44 -9.71 -14.08 4.56
C HIS A 44 -8.94 -15.29 5.10
N VAL A 45 -9.47 -15.88 6.18
CA VAL A 45 -9.03 -17.14 6.77
C VAL A 45 -10.26 -18.00 7.02
N ASP A 46 -10.27 -19.22 6.50
CA ASP A 46 -11.33 -20.18 6.81
C ASP A 46 -10.94 -21.00 8.05
N LYS A 47 -11.61 -20.65 9.16
CA LYS A 47 -11.44 -21.31 10.47
C LYS A 47 -12.34 -22.53 10.65
N SER A 48 -13.22 -22.85 9.69
CA SER A 48 -14.13 -24.02 9.80
C SER A 48 -13.33 -25.31 10.02
N ASN A 49 -12.19 -25.39 9.33
CA ASN A 49 -11.23 -26.49 9.32
C ASN A 49 -10.07 -26.31 10.31
N ILE A 50 -10.23 -25.49 11.36
CA ILE A 50 -9.22 -25.39 12.44
C ILE A 50 -9.27 -26.65 13.32
N ASP A 51 -9.05 -27.84 12.76
CA ASP A 51 -9.05 -29.11 13.48
C ASP A 51 -7.74 -29.89 13.34
N ARG A 52 -7.69 -31.01 14.08
CA ARG A 52 -6.55 -31.91 14.28
C ARG A 52 -5.96 -32.48 12.99
N THR A 53 -6.78 -32.70 11.96
CA THR A 53 -6.47 -33.49 10.77
C THR A 53 -6.69 -32.74 9.47
N THR A 54 -7.44 -31.63 9.50
CA THR A 54 -7.74 -30.83 8.32
C THR A 54 -6.79 -29.64 8.18
N GLU A 55 -6.75 -29.12 6.97
CA GLU A 55 -5.97 -27.96 6.58
C GLU A 55 -6.62 -26.67 7.11
N LEU A 56 -5.81 -25.83 7.76
CA LEU A 56 -6.17 -24.42 7.96
C LEU A 56 -5.94 -23.67 6.66
N TYR A 57 -7.00 -23.19 6.03
CA TYR A 57 -6.93 -22.41 4.80
C TYR A 57 -6.72 -20.92 5.13
N ILE A 58 -5.54 -20.41 4.77
CA ILE A 58 -5.15 -19.02 4.97
C ILE A 58 -5.16 -18.31 3.62
N TYR A 59 -6.35 -18.06 3.07
CA TYR A 59 -6.52 -17.45 1.75
C TYR A 59 -5.89 -16.06 1.62
N ALA A 60 -5.71 -15.36 2.76
CA ALA A 60 -4.95 -14.13 2.89
C ALA A 60 -3.51 -14.21 2.35
N LEU A 61 -2.92 -15.41 2.29
CA LEU A 61 -1.54 -15.61 1.90
C LEU A 61 -1.42 -16.33 0.54
N ARG A 62 -0.57 -15.79 -0.31
CA ARG A 62 -0.11 -16.40 -1.55
C ARG A 62 1.41 -16.37 -1.61
N THR A 63 1.99 -17.21 -2.45
CA THR A 63 3.43 -17.20 -2.71
C THR A 63 3.65 -16.89 -4.20
N ILE A 64 4.62 -16.02 -4.51
CA ILE A 64 4.81 -15.49 -5.87
C ILE A 64 6.28 -15.68 -6.27
N LYS A 65 6.52 -16.28 -7.44
CA LYS A 65 7.86 -16.50 -7.99
C LYS A 65 8.36 -15.27 -8.74
N GLY A 66 9.63 -14.93 -8.51
CA GLY A 66 10.33 -13.83 -9.20
C GLY A 66 10.40 -12.57 -8.34
N PHE A 67 11.62 -12.08 -8.12
CA PHE A 67 11.84 -10.87 -7.33
C PHE A 67 11.26 -9.63 -8.03
N ASP A 68 11.33 -9.58 -9.35
CA ASP A 68 10.77 -8.52 -10.19
C ASP A 68 9.25 -8.32 -10.00
N LYS A 69 8.53 -9.39 -9.64
CA LYS A 69 7.09 -9.34 -9.35
C LYS A 69 6.77 -8.81 -7.96
N ILE A 70 7.66 -9.01 -6.99
CA ILE A 70 7.43 -8.69 -5.58
C ILE A 70 8.23 -7.47 -5.10
N ALA A 71 9.20 -7.01 -5.89
CA ALA A 71 10.03 -5.86 -5.58
C ALA A 71 9.21 -4.60 -5.35
N ASN A 72 8.03 -4.49 -5.98
CA ASN A 72 7.11 -3.37 -5.85
C ASN A 72 5.77 -3.72 -5.18
N ASP A 73 5.70 -4.87 -4.50
CA ASP A 73 4.50 -5.32 -3.82
C ASP A 73 4.65 -5.18 -2.29
N PRO A 74 4.00 -4.18 -1.66
CA PRO A 74 3.93 -4.08 -0.21
C PRO A 74 3.37 -5.32 0.51
N GLY A 75 2.53 -6.13 -0.14
CA GLY A 75 1.99 -7.38 0.43
C GLY A 75 3.07 -8.39 0.80
N SER A 76 4.18 -8.36 0.06
CA SER A 76 5.33 -9.24 0.27
C SER A 76 6.38 -8.72 1.27
N VAL A 77 6.09 -7.59 1.93
CA VAL A 77 6.87 -7.04 3.04
C VAL A 77 6.13 -7.29 4.35
N LEU A 78 6.69 -8.16 5.18
CA LEU A 78 6.08 -8.61 6.43
C LEU A 78 6.84 -8.04 7.62
N TYR A 79 6.11 -7.39 8.52
CA TYR A 79 6.64 -7.13 9.85
C TYR A 79 6.51 -8.40 10.69
N ILE A 80 7.64 -8.99 11.06
CA ILE A 80 7.70 -10.10 12.01
C ILE A 80 7.71 -9.49 13.41
N GLU A 81 6.59 -9.58 14.12
CA GLU A 81 6.52 -9.13 15.51
C GLU A 81 6.90 -10.27 16.44
N LYS A 82 7.89 -10.05 17.31
CA LYS A 82 8.27 -10.94 18.41
C LYS A 82 7.46 -10.55 19.63
N THR A 83 6.79 -11.52 20.22
CA THR A 83 5.96 -11.37 21.42
C THR A 83 6.46 -12.32 22.52
N SER A 84 5.87 -12.25 23.71
CA SER A 84 6.17 -13.22 24.77
C SER A 84 5.72 -14.65 24.45
N ASN A 85 4.78 -14.81 23.51
CA ASN A 85 4.13 -16.09 23.19
C ASN A 85 4.59 -16.71 21.86
N GLY A 86 5.47 -16.03 21.12
CA GLY A 86 5.84 -16.40 19.75
C GLY A 86 5.87 -15.19 18.83
N TYR A 87 5.55 -15.43 17.57
CA TYR A 87 5.63 -14.47 16.48
C TYR A 87 4.29 -14.21 15.82
N ILE A 88 4.15 -13.02 15.26
CA ILE A 88 3.02 -12.63 14.40
C ILE A 88 3.60 -12.07 13.10
N LEU A 89 3.12 -12.54 11.95
CA LEU A 89 3.41 -11.90 10.66
C LEU A 89 2.33 -10.86 10.40
N LYS A 90 2.74 -9.60 10.12
CA LYS A 90 1.84 -8.48 9.88
C LYS A 90 2.16 -7.81 8.54
N GLY A 91 1.14 -7.40 7.82
CA GLY A 91 1.28 -6.58 6.62
C GLY A 91 -0.06 -6.36 5.93
N GLN A 92 -0.17 -5.27 5.19
CA GLN A 92 -1.33 -4.92 4.37
C GLN A 92 -2.70 -5.10 5.06
N GLY A 93 -2.80 -4.76 6.35
CA GLY A 93 -4.05 -4.86 7.11
C GLY A 93 -4.43 -6.27 7.59
N PHE A 94 -3.57 -7.27 7.36
CA PHE A 94 -3.70 -8.61 7.91
C PHE A 94 -2.61 -8.87 8.96
N ASP A 95 -2.97 -9.61 10.01
CA ASP A 95 -2.01 -10.23 10.91
C ASP A 95 -2.39 -11.68 11.20
N THR A 96 -1.40 -12.56 11.25
CA THR A 96 -1.64 -14.00 11.37
C THR A 96 -2.34 -14.39 12.66
N TYR A 97 -2.17 -13.63 13.75
CA TYR A 97 -2.78 -13.97 15.03
C TYR A 97 -4.26 -13.61 15.06
N SER A 98 -4.66 -12.38 14.70
CA SER A 98 -6.08 -12.03 14.56
C SER A 98 -6.76 -12.92 13.52
N GLY A 99 -6.04 -13.21 12.44
CA GLY A 99 -6.47 -14.07 11.36
C GLY A 99 -6.72 -15.52 11.78
N THR A 100 -5.89 -16.12 12.64
CA THR A 100 -5.93 -17.58 12.91
C THR A 100 -6.17 -17.94 14.38
N GLY A 101 -5.91 -17.03 15.31
CA GLY A 101 -5.82 -17.26 16.75
C GLY A 101 -4.51 -17.93 17.20
N ILE A 102 -3.52 -18.05 16.31
CA ILE A 102 -2.32 -18.86 16.52
C ILE A 102 -1.08 -17.95 16.54
N TYR A 103 -0.30 -18.04 17.61
CA TYR A 103 1.07 -17.53 17.62
C TYR A 103 1.99 -18.47 16.86
N LEU A 104 2.87 -17.90 16.06
CA LEU A 104 3.84 -18.65 15.27
C LEU A 104 5.15 -18.84 16.05
N ASN A 105 5.88 -19.87 15.68
CA ASN A 105 7.20 -20.21 16.16
C ASN A 105 8.11 -20.28 14.93
N LEU A 106 9.31 -19.74 15.08
CA LEU A 106 10.38 -19.83 14.10
C LEU A 106 11.42 -20.80 14.64
N THR A 107 11.66 -21.90 13.94
CA THR A 107 12.66 -22.90 14.34
C THR A 107 13.67 -23.07 13.22
N GLU A 108 14.95 -22.96 13.57
CA GLU A 108 16.02 -23.10 12.59
C GLU A 108 16.05 -24.53 12.02
N LYS A 109 16.17 -24.63 10.70
CA LYS A 109 16.26 -25.85 9.91
C LYS A 109 17.04 -25.59 8.62
N ASN A 110 18.10 -26.37 8.42
CA ASN A 110 18.92 -26.40 7.20
C ASN A 110 19.45 -25.01 6.76
N GLY A 111 19.70 -24.07 7.68
CA GLY A 111 20.17 -22.71 7.34
C GLY A 111 19.07 -21.64 7.17
N GLY A 112 17.87 -21.88 7.68
CA GLY A 112 16.86 -20.83 7.93
C GLY A 112 15.67 -21.47 8.62
N TYR A 113 14.40 -21.24 8.27
CA TYR A 113 13.34 -21.44 9.27
C TYR A 113 12.16 -22.28 8.82
N THR A 114 11.70 -23.19 9.70
CA THR A 114 10.31 -23.61 9.67
C THR A 114 9.46 -22.61 10.44
N ILE A 115 8.27 -22.33 9.92
CA ILE A 115 7.29 -21.45 10.55
C ILE A 115 6.09 -22.32 10.92
N TRP A 116 5.73 -22.35 12.21
CA TRP A 116 4.68 -23.24 12.68
C TRP A 116 3.95 -22.69 13.88
N GLY A 117 2.74 -23.16 14.13
CA GLY A 117 1.98 -22.80 15.30
C GLY A 117 1.16 -23.98 15.80
N THR A 118 0.48 -23.77 16.92
CA THR A 118 -0.34 -24.80 17.53
C THR A 118 -1.80 -24.40 17.49
N ALA A 119 -2.65 -25.26 16.91
CA ALA A 119 -4.09 -25.07 16.87
C ALA A 119 -4.77 -26.00 17.87
N THR A 120 -5.70 -25.48 18.67
CA THR A 120 -6.49 -26.27 19.64
C THR A 120 -7.97 -26.12 19.34
N LYS A 121 -8.69 -27.26 19.18
CA LYS A 121 -10.14 -27.30 19.03
C LYS A 121 -10.70 -28.45 19.87
N SER A 122 -11.73 -28.16 20.66
CA SER A 122 -12.39 -29.13 21.55
C SER A 122 -11.43 -29.91 22.47
N GLY A 123 -10.43 -29.21 23.03
CA GLY A 123 -9.45 -29.80 23.96
C GLY A 123 -8.30 -30.59 23.31
N VAL A 124 -8.27 -30.70 21.97
CA VAL A 124 -7.21 -31.40 21.24
C VAL A 124 -6.30 -30.41 20.52
N THR A 125 -5.00 -30.63 20.63
CA THR A 125 -3.94 -29.70 20.21
C THR A 125 -3.11 -30.32 19.09
N ALA A 126 -2.85 -29.58 18.00
CA ALA A 126 -2.08 -30.03 16.84
C ALA A 126 -1.10 -28.95 16.35
N THR A 127 0.09 -29.38 15.92
CA THR A 127 1.10 -28.49 15.30
C THR A 127 0.84 -28.34 13.80
N LYS A 128 0.78 -27.11 13.32
CA LYS A 128 0.56 -26.75 11.91
C LYS A 128 1.76 -25.95 11.41
N TYR A 129 2.32 -26.36 10.27
CA TYR A 129 3.45 -25.68 9.63
C TYR A 129 2.93 -24.86 8.46
N LEU A 130 3.44 -23.65 8.26
CA LEU A 130 3.22 -22.91 7.02
C LEU A 130 4.10 -23.53 5.94
N ARG A 131 3.45 -24.11 4.92
CA ARG A 131 4.10 -24.73 3.77
C ARG A 131 3.64 -24.04 2.50
N ASP A 132 4.53 -23.93 1.53
CA ASP A 132 4.20 -23.47 0.20
C ASP A 132 3.71 -24.65 -0.65
N ALA A 133 2.58 -24.51 -1.34
CA ALA A 133 2.05 -25.50 -2.26
C ALA A 133 1.83 -24.87 -3.63
N ASP A 134 1.96 -25.70 -4.68
CA ASP A 134 1.71 -25.25 -6.04
C ASP A 134 0.24 -24.91 -6.26
N ASP A 135 0.01 -23.81 -6.96
CA ASP A 135 -1.30 -23.49 -7.50
C ASP A 135 -1.37 -24.02 -8.95
N GLU A 136 -2.29 -24.95 -9.19
CA GLU A 136 -2.43 -25.59 -10.50
C GLU A 136 -2.98 -24.64 -11.58
N TRP A 137 -3.55 -23.51 -11.17
CA TRP A 137 -4.22 -22.57 -12.07
C TRP A 137 -3.30 -21.42 -12.49
N TYR A 138 -2.29 -21.09 -11.67
CA TYR A 138 -1.52 -19.86 -11.80
C TYR A 138 -0.01 -20.12 -11.84
N ALA A 139 0.57 -20.03 -13.03
CA ALA A 139 1.99 -20.27 -13.24
C ALA A 139 2.87 -19.34 -12.38
N GLY A 140 3.72 -19.94 -11.54
CA GLY A 140 4.61 -19.21 -10.66
C GLY A 140 3.93 -18.57 -9.45
N VAL A 141 2.66 -18.87 -9.20
CA VAL A 141 1.95 -18.56 -7.95
C VAL A 141 1.76 -19.86 -7.16
N GLY A 142 1.69 -19.74 -5.85
CA GLY A 142 1.37 -20.83 -4.94
C GLY A 142 0.48 -20.31 -3.81
N TYR A 143 0.06 -21.22 -2.94
CA TYR A 143 -0.72 -20.90 -1.76
C TYR A 143 -0.09 -21.48 -0.51
N ILE A 144 -0.48 -20.93 0.65
CA ILE A 144 -0.06 -21.49 1.94
C ILE A 144 -0.98 -22.63 2.35
N THR A 145 -0.38 -23.79 2.55
CA THR A 145 -1.03 -24.97 3.13
C THR A 145 -0.45 -25.31 4.49
N THR A 146 -1.27 -25.96 5.32
CA THR A 146 -0.82 -26.60 6.57
C THR A 146 -0.87 -28.12 6.51
N ASP A 147 -1.35 -28.69 5.39
CA ASP A 147 -1.44 -30.13 5.18
C ASP A 147 -0.10 -30.69 4.67
N SER A 148 0.46 -31.64 5.42
CA SER A 148 1.72 -32.27 5.06
C SER A 148 1.65 -33.20 3.85
N ASN A 149 0.46 -33.64 3.47
CA ASN A 149 0.26 -34.48 2.30
C ASN A 149 0.28 -33.65 1.00
N LYS A 150 -0.02 -32.36 1.09
CA LYS A 150 -0.05 -31.45 -0.06
C LYS A 150 1.32 -30.87 -0.41
N SER A 151 2.21 -30.73 0.58
CA SER A 151 3.54 -30.16 0.34
C SER A 151 4.55 -30.50 1.44
N THR A 152 5.82 -30.54 1.05
CA THR A 152 6.97 -30.58 1.96
C THR A 152 7.80 -29.29 1.96
N HIS A 153 7.37 -28.24 1.24
CA HIS A 153 8.08 -26.97 1.09
C HIS A 153 7.81 -26.04 2.29
N TRP A 154 8.39 -26.37 3.43
CA TRP A 154 8.18 -25.73 4.73
C TRP A 154 9.39 -24.96 5.28
N VAL A 155 10.46 -24.83 4.50
CA VAL A 155 11.67 -24.11 4.90
C VAL A 155 11.73 -22.76 4.20
N TRP A 156 11.88 -21.71 5.00
CA TRP A 156 11.78 -20.32 4.60
C TRP A 156 13.06 -19.56 4.94
N ASP A 157 13.51 -18.74 4.00
CA ASP A 157 14.51 -17.71 4.21
C ASP A 157 13.82 -16.42 4.64
N LEU A 158 14.28 -15.86 5.75
CA LEU A 158 13.84 -14.56 6.25
C LEU A 158 14.86 -13.53 5.77
N ILE A 159 14.50 -12.79 4.73
CA ILE A 159 15.38 -11.81 4.08
C ILE A 159 15.01 -10.43 4.62
N PRO A 160 15.89 -9.75 5.39
CA PRO A 160 15.62 -8.40 5.87
C PRO A 160 15.39 -7.45 4.69
N VAL A 161 14.32 -6.64 4.75
CA VAL A 161 14.10 -5.60 3.73
C VAL A 161 15.17 -4.52 3.90
N SER A 162 15.88 -4.21 2.82
CA SER A 162 16.99 -3.25 2.80
C SER A 162 17.09 -2.55 1.45
N ASP A 163 18.10 -1.72 1.22
CA ASP A 163 18.38 -1.12 -0.09
C ASP A 163 19.17 -2.04 -1.04
N ALA A 164 19.58 -3.22 -0.57
CA ALA A 164 20.33 -4.18 -1.35
C ALA A 164 19.51 -4.82 -2.48
N GLU A 165 20.21 -5.24 -3.53
CA GLU A 165 19.60 -5.96 -4.65
C GLU A 165 18.96 -7.27 -4.17
N GLY A 166 17.76 -7.58 -4.66
CA GLY A 166 17.00 -8.75 -4.22
C GLY A 166 16.35 -8.65 -2.83
N ALA A 167 16.49 -7.51 -2.13
CA ALA A 167 15.92 -7.30 -0.80
C ALA A 167 15.05 -6.04 -0.67
N TYR A 168 15.07 -5.15 -1.67
CA TYR A 168 14.39 -3.86 -1.59
C TYR A 168 12.87 -3.92 -1.76
N LEU A 169 12.22 -2.86 -1.25
CA LEU A 169 10.89 -2.43 -1.67
C LEU A 169 11.06 -1.20 -2.56
N GLY A 170 10.52 -1.25 -3.76
CA GLY A 170 10.64 -0.20 -4.77
C GLY A 170 9.28 0.17 -5.34
N LEU A 171 9.19 1.30 -6.03
CA LEU A 171 7.95 1.79 -6.61
C LEU A 171 8.07 1.92 -8.13
N LYS A 172 7.10 1.43 -8.90
CA LYS A 172 7.10 1.69 -10.35
C LYS A 172 6.56 3.10 -10.60
N GLY A 173 7.28 3.88 -11.40
CA GLY A 173 6.87 5.20 -11.86
C GLY A 173 5.85 5.07 -12.99
N ASP A 174 4.63 4.69 -12.64
CA ASP A 174 3.58 4.27 -13.58
C ASP A 174 3.04 5.41 -14.47
N VAL A 175 3.25 6.67 -14.08
CA VAL A 175 2.76 7.86 -14.78
C VAL A 175 3.92 8.74 -15.19
N ASN A 176 4.09 8.98 -16.50
CA ASN A 176 5.02 9.98 -17.01
C ASN A 176 4.27 11.29 -17.27
N ALA A 177 4.65 12.36 -16.58
CA ALA A 177 4.12 13.70 -16.80
C ALA A 177 5.27 14.71 -16.87
N ASN A 178 5.34 15.47 -17.97
CA ASN A 178 6.37 16.47 -18.24
C ASN A 178 7.81 15.97 -18.01
N GLY A 179 8.10 14.72 -18.41
CA GLY A 179 9.42 14.12 -18.27
C GLY A 179 9.78 13.65 -16.87
N LYS A 180 8.82 13.66 -15.93
CA LYS A 180 8.96 13.12 -14.57
C LYS A 180 8.07 11.89 -14.40
N TYR A 181 8.47 11.03 -13.48
CA TYR A 181 7.75 9.81 -13.16
C TYR A 181 7.00 9.95 -11.84
N TYR A 182 5.77 9.46 -11.82
CA TYR A 182 4.90 9.52 -10.66
C TYR A 182 4.20 8.18 -10.45
N THR A 183 3.82 7.94 -9.20
CA THR A 183 2.89 6.87 -8.86
C THR A 183 2.09 7.24 -7.63
N THR A 184 1.05 6.47 -7.33
CA THR A 184 0.44 6.50 -6.00
C THR A 184 0.91 5.31 -5.17
N PHE A 185 0.87 5.47 -3.85
CA PHE A 185 1.31 4.43 -2.92
C PHE A 185 0.40 4.38 -1.70
N TYR A 186 0.14 3.16 -1.22
CA TYR A 186 -0.58 2.90 0.02
C TYR A 186 -0.10 1.59 0.66
N ALA A 187 0.33 1.65 1.91
CA ALA A 187 0.80 0.48 2.66
C ALA A 187 0.38 0.55 4.13
N SER A 188 0.32 -0.60 4.81
CA SER A 188 -0.08 -0.67 6.22
C SER A 188 1.03 -0.30 7.19
N PHE A 189 2.21 0.05 6.70
CA PHE A 189 3.40 0.40 7.48
C PHE A 189 3.96 1.74 7.00
N PRO A 190 4.62 2.50 7.88
CA PRO A 190 5.24 3.74 7.47
C PRO A 190 6.49 3.46 6.63
N ILE A 191 6.80 4.39 5.73
CA ILE A 191 7.98 4.31 4.87
C ILE A 191 8.77 5.61 4.89
N ARG A 192 10.05 5.51 4.54
CA ARG A 192 10.88 6.63 4.11
C ARG A 192 11.16 6.51 2.62
N VAL A 193 10.93 7.57 1.84
CA VAL A 193 11.25 7.59 0.41
C VAL A 193 12.76 7.77 0.20
N GLY A 194 13.28 7.19 -0.89
CA GLY A 194 14.69 7.28 -1.27
C GLY A 194 15.12 8.68 -1.70
N SER A 195 16.43 8.85 -1.90
CA SER A 195 17.02 10.10 -2.38
C SER A 195 16.44 10.49 -3.75
N GLY A 196 16.19 11.78 -3.96
CA GLY A 196 15.61 12.30 -5.21
C GLY A 196 14.10 12.09 -5.36
N MET A 197 13.47 11.34 -4.45
CA MET A 197 12.02 11.14 -4.42
C MET A 197 11.35 12.13 -3.48
N LYS A 198 10.07 12.41 -3.74
CA LYS A 198 9.24 13.27 -2.89
C LYS A 198 7.86 12.66 -2.70
N ALA A 199 7.34 12.73 -1.49
CA ALA A 199 5.98 12.32 -1.18
C ALA A 199 5.06 13.54 -1.04
N TYR A 200 3.83 13.38 -1.52
CA TYR A 200 2.84 14.44 -1.53
C TYR A 200 1.46 13.92 -1.12
N LYS A 201 0.69 14.80 -0.48
CA LYS A 201 -0.74 14.65 -0.23
C LYS A 201 -1.55 15.53 -1.17
N ILE A 202 -2.84 15.21 -1.32
CA ILE A 202 -3.83 16.10 -1.94
C ILE A 202 -4.67 16.70 -0.83
N THR A 203 -4.67 18.03 -0.67
CA THR A 203 -5.40 18.66 0.44
C THR A 203 -6.73 19.27 0.04
N GLU A 204 -6.86 19.63 -1.24
CA GLU A 204 -8.03 20.33 -1.77
C GLU A 204 -8.26 19.97 -3.23
N THR A 205 -9.53 20.00 -3.64
CA THR A 205 -9.96 19.93 -5.04
C THR A 205 -10.93 21.06 -5.33
N ASN A 206 -10.70 21.82 -6.39
CA ASN A 206 -11.60 22.86 -6.88
C ASN A 206 -11.55 22.94 -8.41
N GLU A 207 -12.67 23.30 -9.06
CA GLU A 207 -12.72 23.78 -10.47
C GLU A 207 -11.78 23.10 -11.50
N GLY A 208 -11.62 21.77 -11.46
CA GLY A 208 -10.73 21.09 -12.41
C GLY A 208 -9.27 21.00 -11.98
N ALA A 209 -8.95 21.20 -10.70
CA ALA A 209 -7.61 21.11 -10.13
C ALA A 209 -7.60 20.37 -8.77
N ALA A 210 -6.45 19.81 -8.43
CA ALA A 210 -6.13 19.18 -7.15
C ALA A 210 -4.83 19.77 -6.59
N LYS A 211 -4.86 20.23 -5.33
CA LYS A 211 -3.71 20.86 -4.66
C LYS A 211 -2.74 19.80 -4.13
N LEU A 212 -1.53 19.78 -4.68
CA LEU A 212 -0.43 18.90 -4.30
C LEU A 212 0.46 19.57 -3.25
N VAL A 213 0.57 18.96 -2.07
CA VAL A 213 1.36 19.48 -0.94
C VAL A 213 2.41 18.46 -0.52
N ASN A 214 3.67 18.89 -0.44
CA ASN A 214 4.79 18.05 -0.04
C ASN A 214 4.69 17.70 1.45
N ILE A 215 4.86 16.41 1.81
CA ILE A 215 4.78 15.92 3.19
C ILE A 215 6.15 15.49 3.76
N GLY A 216 7.23 15.77 3.04
CA GLY A 216 8.60 15.41 3.40
C GLY A 216 8.99 14.03 2.87
N SER A 217 9.94 13.41 3.57
CA SER A 217 10.55 12.13 3.16
C SER A 217 9.93 10.91 3.84
N GLU A 218 9.06 11.10 4.83
CA GLU A 218 8.43 10.01 5.56
C GLU A 218 6.92 10.01 5.34
N VAL A 219 6.36 8.83 5.15
CA VAL A 219 4.93 8.63 4.92
C VAL A 219 4.40 7.77 6.07
N PRO A 220 3.40 8.24 6.83
CA PRO A 220 2.76 7.44 7.86
C PRO A 220 2.10 6.19 7.29
N ALA A 221 1.96 5.16 8.13
CA ALA A 221 1.17 3.99 7.79
C ALA A 221 -0.25 4.39 7.36
N GLN A 222 -0.85 3.62 6.46
CA GLN A 222 -2.24 3.82 6.02
C GLN A 222 -2.52 5.22 5.47
N THR A 223 -1.53 5.84 4.81
CA THR A 223 -1.65 7.15 4.18
C THR A 223 -1.48 7.04 2.68
N GLY A 224 -2.51 7.40 1.92
CA GLY A 224 -2.42 7.44 0.45
C GLY A 224 -1.58 8.63 0.01
N VAL A 225 -0.60 8.43 -0.87
CA VAL A 225 0.29 9.50 -1.32
C VAL A 225 0.51 9.45 -2.83
N VAL A 226 0.85 10.61 -3.41
CA VAL A 226 1.52 10.69 -4.71
C VAL A 226 3.03 10.72 -4.44
N ILE A 227 3.79 9.90 -5.16
CA ILE A 227 5.25 9.91 -5.12
C ILE A 227 5.76 10.44 -6.45
N GLU A 228 6.60 11.47 -6.40
CA GLU A 228 7.51 11.81 -7.51
C GLU A 228 8.71 10.88 -7.43
N CYS A 229 8.82 10.00 -8.42
CA CYS A 229 9.80 8.95 -8.53
C CYS A 229 11.11 9.47 -9.16
N ALA A 230 12.23 8.83 -8.84
CA ALA A 230 13.52 9.09 -9.47
C ALA A 230 13.60 8.54 -10.91
N GLY A 231 12.81 7.51 -11.24
CA GLY A 231 12.73 6.92 -12.58
C GLY A 231 11.47 6.07 -12.79
N ALA A 232 11.42 5.33 -13.90
CA ALA A 232 10.30 4.42 -14.22
C ALA A 232 10.34 3.13 -13.38
N ASP A 233 11.54 2.60 -13.12
CA ASP A 233 11.72 1.26 -12.57
C ASP A 233 11.73 1.21 -11.05
N ALA A 234 11.26 0.11 -10.48
CA ALA A 234 11.21 -0.09 -9.02
C ALA A 234 12.60 -0.02 -8.37
N SER A 235 13.65 -0.51 -9.04
CA SER A 235 15.03 -0.48 -8.54
C SER A 235 15.59 0.94 -8.41
N ALA A 236 15.08 1.91 -9.19
CA ALA A 236 15.46 3.31 -9.08
C ALA A 236 14.71 4.04 -7.94
N ASN A 237 13.56 3.51 -7.52
CA ASN A 237 12.61 4.18 -6.63
C ASN A 237 12.46 3.42 -5.30
N LYS A 238 13.59 3.16 -4.63
CA LYS A 238 13.61 2.38 -3.39
C LYS A 238 12.99 3.17 -2.23
N VAL A 239 12.20 2.49 -1.41
CA VAL A 239 11.63 3.00 -0.16
C VAL A 239 12.02 2.07 0.98
N THR A 240 12.18 2.64 2.18
CA THR A 240 12.57 1.90 3.38
C THR A 240 11.38 1.82 4.34
N PRO A 241 10.86 0.63 4.66
CA PRO A 241 9.93 0.47 5.77
C PRO A 241 10.55 0.94 7.09
N ILE A 242 9.81 1.72 7.87
CA ILE A 242 10.23 2.22 9.18
C ILE A 242 9.18 1.84 10.23
N THR A 243 9.53 1.87 11.52
CA THR A 243 8.63 1.44 12.59
C THR A 243 7.75 2.57 13.13
N SER A 244 8.13 3.83 12.91
CA SER A 244 7.36 5.01 13.29
C SER A 244 7.77 6.21 12.46
N THR A 245 6.91 7.22 12.43
CA THR A 245 7.19 8.55 11.85
C THR A 245 6.35 9.59 12.56
N SER A 246 6.79 10.85 12.53
CA SER A 246 6.04 12.02 12.99
C SER A 246 5.45 12.87 11.86
N ALA A 247 5.51 12.38 10.61
CA ALA A 247 4.99 13.11 9.46
C ALA A 247 3.46 13.33 9.57
N ASP A 248 3.00 14.52 9.19
CA ASP A 248 1.59 14.89 9.29
C ASP A 248 0.81 14.62 8.00
N ALA A 249 -0.08 13.64 8.06
CA ALA A 249 -1.01 13.28 6.98
C ALA A 249 -2.35 14.02 7.05
N SER A 250 -2.54 14.96 7.99
CA SER A 250 -3.81 15.67 8.18
C SER A 250 -4.25 16.41 6.91
N GLY A 251 -5.58 16.44 6.70
CA GLY A 251 -6.20 17.10 5.54
C GLY A 251 -5.96 16.40 4.20
N ASN A 252 -5.31 15.24 4.17
CA ASN A 252 -5.16 14.46 2.95
C ASN A 252 -6.51 13.90 2.48
N GLN A 253 -6.80 14.05 1.19
CA GLN A 253 -8.00 13.57 0.53
C GLN A 253 -7.79 12.24 -0.18
N LEU A 254 -6.55 11.76 -0.31
CA LEU A 254 -6.29 10.45 -0.92
C LEU A 254 -6.75 9.32 0.01
N ALA A 255 -7.50 8.38 -0.58
CA ALA A 255 -7.81 7.10 0.03
C ALA A 255 -6.92 6.01 -0.60
N GLY A 256 -6.80 4.85 0.05
CA GLY A 256 -5.98 3.77 -0.47
C GLY A 256 -6.56 2.39 -0.19
N LEU A 257 -6.05 1.42 -0.95
CA LEU A 257 -6.48 0.03 -0.90
C LEU A 257 -5.27 -0.88 -0.81
N TYR A 258 -5.39 -1.93 -0.01
CA TYR A 258 -4.37 -2.96 0.09
C TYR A 258 -4.49 -4.00 -1.02
N PHE A 259 -5.71 -4.34 -1.42
CA PHE A 259 -5.96 -5.57 -2.16
C PHE A 259 -6.66 -5.33 -3.51
N CYS A 260 -6.33 -6.18 -4.46
CA CYS A 260 -7.03 -6.33 -5.74
C CYS A 260 -6.77 -7.75 -6.26
N ASN A 261 -7.55 -8.72 -5.74
CA ASN A 261 -7.33 -10.14 -6.02
C ASN A 261 -7.67 -10.61 -7.44
N ILE A 262 -8.16 -9.70 -8.29
CA ILE A 262 -8.39 -9.97 -9.72
C ILE A 262 -7.07 -10.06 -10.50
N THR A 263 -6.00 -9.45 -9.99
CA THR A 263 -4.70 -9.40 -10.69
C THR A 263 -3.91 -10.72 -10.65
N LEU A 264 -4.38 -11.72 -9.89
CA LEU A 264 -3.79 -13.05 -9.89
C LEU A 264 -4.23 -13.90 -11.10
N ASP A 265 -5.27 -13.45 -11.82
CA ASP A 265 -5.78 -14.09 -13.02
C ASP A 265 -5.70 -13.15 -14.23
N GLU A 266 -4.66 -13.30 -15.04
CA GLU A 266 -4.51 -12.51 -16.28
C GLU A 266 -5.47 -12.98 -17.40
N ASN A 267 -6.09 -14.16 -17.23
CA ASN A 267 -6.91 -14.81 -18.25
C ASN A 267 -8.42 -14.75 -17.94
N ASP A 268 -8.82 -14.57 -16.68
CA ASP A 268 -10.22 -14.53 -16.28
C ASP A 268 -10.77 -13.09 -16.27
N LYS A 269 -11.28 -12.70 -17.43
CA LYS A 269 -11.97 -11.41 -17.63
C LYS A 269 -13.44 -11.47 -17.20
N GLU A 270 -13.93 -12.63 -16.78
CA GLU A 270 -15.36 -12.85 -16.52
C GLU A 270 -15.70 -12.68 -15.04
N ASN A 271 -16.46 -11.60 -14.80
CA ASN A 271 -17.30 -11.36 -13.62
C ASN A 271 -16.82 -11.86 -12.22
N PRO A 272 -16.13 -11.02 -11.43
CA PRO A 272 -15.64 -11.38 -10.09
C PRO A 272 -16.74 -11.45 -9.00
N SER A 273 -18.02 -11.46 -9.38
CA SER A 273 -19.15 -11.58 -8.45
C SER A 273 -19.23 -12.96 -7.78
N ASP A 274 -18.65 -13.99 -8.41
CA ASP A 274 -18.92 -15.38 -8.02
C ASP A 274 -17.84 -15.96 -7.09
N LEU A 275 -16.75 -15.22 -6.84
CA LEU A 275 -15.58 -15.72 -6.09
C LEU A 275 -15.23 -14.94 -4.80
N ASN A 276 -16.08 -14.04 -4.31
CA ASN A 276 -15.82 -13.25 -3.08
C ASN A 276 -14.44 -12.55 -3.09
N TRP A 277 -13.98 -12.09 -4.26
CA TRP A 277 -12.66 -11.49 -4.40
C TRP A 277 -12.59 -10.11 -3.74
N ASN A 278 -11.51 -9.89 -2.98
CA ASN A 278 -11.21 -8.62 -2.35
C ASN A 278 -10.64 -7.63 -3.38
N ALA A 279 -11.55 -6.98 -4.11
CA ALA A 279 -11.25 -5.95 -5.09
C ALA A 279 -12.32 -4.86 -5.07
N THR A 280 -11.90 -3.61 -5.24
CA THR A 280 -12.83 -2.46 -5.31
C THR A 280 -13.04 -2.04 -6.75
N SER A 281 -14.28 -2.12 -7.23
CA SER A 281 -14.65 -1.63 -8.57
C SER A 281 -14.36 -0.14 -8.70
N PHE A 282 -13.70 0.23 -9.79
CA PHE A 282 -13.53 1.64 -10.12
C PHE A 282 -14.87 2.25 -10.51
N ASN A 283 -15.19 3.41 -9.94
CA ASN A 283 -16.38 4.16 -10.28
C ASN A 283 -16.01 5.59 -10.67
N LYS A 284 -16.15 5.89 -11.97
CA LYS A 284 -15.81 7.18 -12.56
C LYS A 284 -16.58 8.37 -11.98
N GLU A 285 -17.74 8.14 -11.35
CA GLU A 285 -18.54 9.21 -10.77
C GLU A 285 -17.92 9.72 -9.46
N ASN A 286 -17.30 8.85 -8.67
CA ASN A 286 -16.82 9.20 -7.33
C ASN A 286 -15.33 8.91 -7.08
N MET A 287 -14.58 8.48 -8.10
CA MET A 287 -13.16 8.17 -7.99
C MET A 287 -12.37 8.80 -9.14
N ARG A 288 -11.14 9.21 -8.84
CA ARG A 288 -10.13 9.60 -9.84
C ARG A 288 -8.83 8.85 -9.59
N LEU A 289 -8.16 8.45 -10.67
CA LEU A 289 -6.83 7.84 -10.66
C LEU A 289 -5.77 8.81 -11.15
N LEU A 290 -4.56 8.67 -10.64
CA LEU A 290 -3.42 9.45 -11.13
C LEU A 290 -3.12 9.07 -12.58
N GLY A 291 -2.88 10.06 -13.43
CA GLY A 291 -2.52 9.87 -14.82
C GLY A 291 -1.88 11.11 -15.42
N ALA A 292 -1.67 11.09 -16.73
CA ALA A 292 -1.24 12.25 -17.50
C ALA A 292 -2.29 12.57 -18.56
N ASN A 293 -2.52 13.86 -18.81
CA ASN A 293 -3.40 14.29 -19.90
C ASN A 293 -2.65 14.36 -21.24
N SER A 294 -3.37 14.70 -22.32
CA SER A 294 -2.79 14.84 -23.68
C SER A 294 -1.67 15.87 -23.79
N ASP A 295 -1.62 16.84 -22.88
CA ASP A 295 -0.58 17.87 -22.83
C ASP A 295 0.64 17.43 -22.00
N GLY A 296 0.67 16.17 -21.55
CA GLY A 296 1.72 15.62 -20.70
C GLY A 296 1.68 16.10 -19.25
N LYS A 297 0.60 16.78 -18.80
CA LYS A 297 0.47 17.28 -17.43
C LYS A 297 -0.10 16.22 -16.51
N LEU A 298 0.34 16.24 -15.24
CA LEU A 298 -0.13 15.33 -14.20
C LEU A 298 -1.58 15.67 -13.83
N VAL A 299 -2.46 14.66 -13.82
CA VAL A 299 -3.88 14.82 -13.51
C VAL A 299 -4.39 13.69 -12.62
N PHE A 300 -5.48 13.94 -11.91
CA PHE A 300 -6.39 12.90 -11.44
C PHE A 300 -7.56 12.80 -12.41
N THR A 301 -7.74 11.63 -13.04
CA THR A 301 -8.68 11.43 -14.15
C THR A 301 -9.73 10.34 -13.86
N SER A 302 -10.92 10.50 -14.42
CA SER A 302 -11.96 9.47 -14.48
C SER A 302 -11.94 8.65 -15.77
N GLN A 303 -11.12 9.05 -16.75
CA GLN A 303 -10.98 8.40 -18.06
C GLN A 303 -9.85 7.37 -18.00
N THR A 304 -10.19 6.18 -17.51
CA THR A 304 -9.27 5.06 -17.38
C THR A 304 -9.94 3.78 -17.86
N ASP A 305 -9.16 2.87 -18.44
CA ASP A 305 -9.60 1.51 -18.79
C ASP A 305 -9.59 0.58 -17.57
N THR A 306 -9.34 1.13 -16.38
CA THR A 306 -9.30 0.40 -15.11
C THR A 306 -10.71 0.02 -14.66
N ARG A 307 -10.99 -1.28 -14.59
CA ARG A 307 -12.22 -1.83 -14.02
C ARG A 307 -12.18 -1.90 -12.48
N TYR A 308 -11.00 -2.13 -11.90
CA TYR A 308 -10.79 -2.29 -10.45
C TYR A 308 -9.59 -1.49 -9.99
N LEU A 309 -9.71 -0.86 -8.82
CA LEU A 309 -8.61 -0.12 -8.24
C LEU A 309 -7.41 -1.05 -7.98
N PRO A 310 -6.20 -0.67 -8.40
CA PRO A 310 -5.01 -1.50 -8.20
C PRO A 310 -4.64 -1.65 -6.71
N ALA A 311 -4.11 -2.83 -6.36
CA ALA A 311 -3.62 -3.12 -5.01
C ALA A 311 -2.48 -2.17 -4.62
N ASN A 312 -2.39 -1.85 -3.33
CA ASN A 312 -1.32 -1.03 -2.74
C ASN A 312 -1.18 0.38 -3.34
N LYS A 313 -2.25 0.90 -3.96
CA LYS A 313 -2.30 2.22 -4.59
C LYS A 313 -3.28 3.14 -3.86
N ALA A 314 -3.08 4.44 -4.07
CA ALA A 314 -4.01 5.46 -3.64
C ALA A 314 -4.84 6.00 -4.82
N TYR A 315 -6.04 6.46 -4.50
CA TYR A 315 -6.97 7.13 -5.42
C TYR A 315 -7.56 8.35 -4.74
N LEU A 316 -8.20 9.23 -5.52
CA LEU A 316 -8.85 10.42 -5.02
C LEU A 316 -10.37 10.22 -5.04
N PRO A 317 -11.03 10.06 -3.88
CA PRO A 317 -12.48 10.11 -3.77
C PRO A 317 -12.97 11.52 -4.09
N VAL A 318 -14.06 11.62 -4.85
CA VAL A 318 -14.66 12.89 -5.27
C VAL A 318 -16.19 12.80 -5.27
N SER A 319 -16.87 13.94 -5.30
CA SER A 319 -18.32 13.98 -5.58
C SER A 319 -18.59 13.74 -7.06
N SER A 320 -19.81 13.28 -7.39
CA SER A 320 -20.28 13.13 -8.78
C SER A 320 -20.28 14.41 -9.61
N SER A 321 -20.31 15.57 -8.95
CA SER A 321 -20.21 16.88 -9.60
C SER A 321 -18.78 17.31 -9.94
N THR A 322 -17.77 16.56 -9.50
CA THR A 322 -16.36 16.92 -9.70
C THR A 322 -15.96 16.69 -11.16
N ALA A 323 -15.15 17.60 -11.72
CA ALA A 323 -14.67 17.48 -13.09
C ALA A 323 -14.01 16.12 -13.37
N ALA A 324 -14.13 15.63 -14.61
CA ALA A 324 -13.56 14.35 -15.03
C ALA A 324 -12.03 14.33 -14.91
N ASN A 325 -11.38 15.46 -15.21
CA ASN A 325 -9.95 15.65 -15.06
C ASN A 325 -9.69 16.77 -14.05
N LEU A 326 -8.80 16.49 -13.09
CA LEU A 326 -8.29 17.46 -12.12
C LEU A 326 -6.80 17.65 -12.36
N LEU A 327 -6.39 18.82 -12.82
CA LEU A 327 -4.99 19.18 -12.97
C LEU A 327 -4.30 19.21 -11.61
N VAL A 328 -3.21 18.46 -11.48
CA VAL A 328 -2.43 18.45 -10.24
C VAL A 328 -1.53 19.68 -10.23
N LEU A 329 -1.74 20.57 -9.26
CA LEU A 329 -1.01 21.83 -9.12
C LEU A 329 -0.25 21.86 -7.80
N GLY A 330 0.98 22.36 -7.83
CA GLY A 330 1.73 22.64 -6.61
C GLY A 330 1.05 23.75 -5.80
N GLU A 331 1.41 23.86 -4.52
CA GLU A 331 0.80 24.82 -3.60
C GLU A 331 0.85 26.28 -4.07
N SER A 332 1.94 26.71 -4.70
CA SER A 332 2.09 28.07 -5.25
C SER A 332 1.18 28.34 -6.45
N ASP A 333 0.88 27.30 -7.21
CA ASP A 333 0.18 27.40 -8.50
C ASP A 333 -1.33 27.17 -8.33
N TYR A 334 -1.73 26.57 -7.20
CA TYR A 334 -3.11 26.35 -6.85
C TYR A 334 -3.75 27.67 -6.38
N THR A 335 -4.40 28.36 -7.30
CA THR A 335 -5.23 29.51 -6.95
C THR A 335 -6.58 29.00 -6.42
N GLY A 336 -6.91 29.26 -5.16
CA GLY A 336 -8.21 28.91 -4.56
C GLY A 336 -9.43 29.63 -5.18
N ILE A 337 -9.27 30.20 -6.38
CA ILE A 337 -10.33 30.84 -7.15
C ILE A 337 -11.38 29.77 -7.45
N ARG A 338 -12.62 30.04 -7.02
CA ARG A 338 -13.76 29.12 -7.10
C ARG A 338 -14.77 29.52 -8.17
N ASN A 339 -14.43 30.51 -8.99
CA ASN A 339 -15.14 30.91 -10.21
C ASN A 339 -14.46 32.15 -10.83
N VAL A 340 -14.16 32.09 -12.13
CA VAL A 340 -14.13 33.29 -12.99
C VAL A 340 -15.34 33.20 -13.89
N ASN A 341 -16.43 33.88 -13.52
CA ASN A 341 -17.63 33.95 -14.34
C ASN A 341 -17.35 34.79 -15.60
N ALA A 342 -16.73 34.19 -16.62
CA ALA A 342 -16.46 34.82 -17.91
C ALA A 342 -17.75 35.17 -18.67
N ASN A 343 -18.88 34.59 -18.27
CA ASN A 343 -20.22 34.87 -18.80
C ASN A 343 -20.98 35.95 -18.02
N LYS A 344 -20.35 36.65 -17.07
CA LYS A 344 -20.97 37.85 -16.52
C LYS A 344 -21.11 38.84 -17.67
N LYS A 345 -22.35 39.17 -18.05
CA LYS A 345 -22.61 40.28 -18.98
C LYS A 345 -21.80 41.48 -18.50
N ALA A 346 -21.19 42.19 -19.43
CA ALA A 346 -20.66 43.54 -19.22
C ALA A 346 -21.61 44.29 -18.29
N ASP A 347 -21.19 44.51 -17.05
CA ASP A 347 -22.03 45.14 -16.01
C ASP A 347 -21.81 46.65 -15.95
N ASP A 348 -21.12 47.18 -16.99
CA ASP A 348 -20.66 48.55 -17.16
C ASP A 348 -19.94 49.13 -15.93
N THR A 349 -19.48 48.26 -15.03
CA THR A 349 -18.73 48.70 -13.86
C THR A 349 -17.37 49.21 -14.30
N ILE A 350 -17.05 50.39 -13.81
CA ILE A 350 -15.80 51.09 -14.09
C ILE A 350 -14.84 50.81 -12.93
N TYR A 351 -13.58 50.51 -13.25
CA TYR A 351 -12.51 50.25 -12.30
C TYR A 351 -11.33 51.21 -12.54
N THR A 352 -10.59 51.53 -11.49
CA THR A 352 -9.30 52.21 -11.62
C THR A 352 -8.27 51.29 -12.28
N LEU A 353 -7.14 51.85 -12.76
CA LEU A 353 -6.02 51.04 -13.29
C LEU A 353 -5.40 50.08 -12.25
N THR A 354 -5.62 50.33 -10.96
CA THR A 354 -5.20 49.47 -9.85
C THR A 354 -6.23 48.39 -9.49
N GLY A 355 -7.36 48.31 -10.22
CA GLY A 355 -8.37 47.27 -10.04
C GLY A 355 -9.44 47.55 -8.98
N SER A 356 -9.49 48.76 -8.40
CA SER A 356 -10.53 49.14 -7.44
C SER A 356 -11.79 49.63 -8.18
N ARG A 357 -12.99 49.28 -7.68
CA ARG A 357 -14.26 49.74 -8.27
C ARG A 357 -14.40 51.25 -8.15
N ALA A 358 -14.63 51.94 -9.27
CA ALA A 358 -14.84 53.37 -9.32
C ALA A 358 -16.34 53.71 -9.24
N ASN A 359 -16.68 54.84 -8.61
CA ASN A 359 -18.05 55.35 -8.58
C ASN A 359 -18.36 56.08 -9.90
N SER A 360 -19.24 55.49 -10.71
CA SER A 360 -19.62 56.03 -12.02
C SER A 360 -20.25 57.42 -11.99
N LYS A 361 -20.77 57.87 -10.84
CA LYS A 361 -21.39 59.21 -10.69
C LYS A 361 -20.39 60.33 -10.39
N THR A 362 -19.15 60.01 -10.02
CA THR A 362 -18.15 61.00 -9.54
C THR A 362 -16.77 60.76 -10.14
N LEU A 363 -16.71 60.31 -11.39
CA LEU A 363 -15.45 60.05 -12.07
C LEU A 363 -14.72 61.38 -12.34
N ARG A 364 -13.44 61.43 -11.98
CA ARG A 364 -12.54 62.50 -12.41
C ARG A 364 -11.97 62.17 -13.79
N PRO A 365 -11.56 63.17 -14.60
CA PRO A 365 -10.87 62.92 -15.86
C PRO A 365 -9.66 61.99 -15.68
N GLY A 366 -9.53 60.98 -16.54
CA GLY A 366 -8.50 59.95 -16.39
C GLY A 366 -8.78 58.66 -17.15
N ILE A 367 -7.90 57.67 -16.99
CA ILE A 367 -7.98 56.35 -17.63
C ILE A 367 -8.57 55.34 -16.64
N TYR A 368 -9.56 54.59 -17.09
CA TYR A 368 -10.23 53.55 -16.31
C TYR A 368 -10.35 52.26 -17.11
N ILE A 369 -10.74 51.17 -16.44
CA ILE A 369 -11.09 49.90 -17.08
C ILE A 369 -12.60 49.73 -17.00
N GLN A 370 -13.24 49.53 -18.15
CA GLN A 370 -14.66 49.18 -18.25
C GLN A 370 -14.79 48.03 -19.25
N ASN A 371 -15.51 46.97 -18.87
CA ASN A 371 -15.69 45.78 -19.71
C ASN A 371 -14.37 45.21 -20.27
N GLY A 372 -13.30 45.24 -19.47
CA GLY A 372 -11.97 44.76 -19.85
C GLY A 372 -11.19 45.67 -20.80
N GLN A 373 -11.73 46.82 -21.20
CA GLN A 373 -11.07 47.78 -22.07
C GLN A 373 -10.68 49.06 -21.32
N LYS A 374 -9.60 49.70 -21.78
CA LYS A 374 -9.22 51.03 -21.29
C LYS A 374 -10.18 52.06 -21.87
N VAL A 375 -10.79 52.87 -21.00
CA VAL A 375 -11.65 53.99 -21.38
C VAL A 375 -11.08 55.28 -20.83
N VAL A 376 -11.24 56.37 -21.58
CA VAL A 376 -10.80 57.72 -21.18
C VAL A 376 -12.03 58.54 -20.82
N ILE A 377 -12.08 59.00 -19.58
CA ILE A 377 -13.08 59.97 -19.10
C ILE A 377 -12.44 61.35 -19.23
N LYS A 378 -13.13 62.27 -19.91
CA LYS A 378 -12.67 63.63 -20.18
C LYS A 378 -13.19 64.63 -19.17
#